data_AF-A0AAP2Z9S3-F1
#
_entry.id   AF-A0AAP2Z9S3-F1
#
_cell.length_a   1.000
_cell.length_b   1.000
_cell.length_c   1.000
_cell.angle_alpha   90.00
_cell.angle_beta   90.00
_cell.angle_gamma   90.00
#
_symmetry.space_group_name_H-M   'P 1'
#
loop_
_entity.id
_entity.type
_entity.pdbx_description
1 polymer ?
#
loop_
_entity_poly.entity_id
_entity_poly.type
_entity_poly.pdbx_seq_one_letter_code
_entity_poly.pdbx_strand_id
1 'polypeptide(L)'
;MQSREERPVEGTELDLTTRVRRRVLPTLHRIKEPLGGFATCTQHPSEYVGTIDRRLREFRPELEDMSFSPEPVASLKVHEDGRFSAGSWVRRQSPLADWQLHVTVFQDGHETLEVFAHREYSWLRHPYKHYVGEGWDTTAGVERMRSILSDHGVTFSVR
;
A
#
# COMPACT_ATOMS: atom_id res chain seq x y z
N MET A 1 -25.63 33.02 -1.72
CA MET A 1 -25.15 32.17 -0.61
C MET A 1 -24.61 30.89 -1.26
N GLN A 2 -23.33 30.89 -1.62
CA GLN A 2 -22.68 29.75 -2.27
C GLN A 2 -22.21 28.79 -1.18
N SER A 3 -22.75 27.58 -1.19
CA SER A 3 -22.31 26.47 -0.37
C SER A 3 -20.84 26.21 -0.67
N ARG A 4 -19.97 26.43 0.33
CA ARG A 4 -18.59 25.97 0.29
C ARG A 4 -18.63 24.44 0.37
N GLU A 5 -18.22 23.80 -0.70
CA GLU A 5 -17.91 22.38 -0.69
C GLU A 5 -16.72 22.19 0.26
N GLU A 6 -16.99 21.65 1.44
CA GLU A 6 -15.96 21.27 2.39
C GLU A 6 -15.14 20.15 1.75
N ARG A 7 -13.94 20.47 1.27
CA ARG A 7 -12.96 19.45 0.88
C ARG A 7 -12.71 18.55 2.10
N PRO A 8 -12.99 17.23 2.03
CA PRO A 8 -12.74 16.33 3.13
C PRO A 8 -11.25 16.34 3.48
N VAL A 9 -10.95 16.43 4.76
CA VAL A 9 -9.58 16.36 5.26
C VAL A 9 -9.09 14.92 5.08
N GLU A 10 -8.18 14.69 4.12
CA GLU A 10 -7.48 13.41 3.84
C GLU A 10 -7.01 12.68 5.12
N GLY A 11 -6.79 13.43 6.20
CA GLY A 11 -6.30 12.91 7.48
C GLY A 11 -7.31 12.17 8.35
N THR A 12 -8.61 12.08 8.04
CA THR A 12 -9.59 11.47 8.97
C THR A 12 -9.68 9.94 8.86
N GLU A 13 -9.51 9.36 7.67
CA GLU A 13 -9.62 7.91 7.46
C GLU A 13 -8.30 7.15 7.67
N LEU A 14 -7.15 7.84 7.59
CA LEU A 14 -5.84 7.21 7.79
C LEU A 14 -5.68 6.72 9.22
N ASP A 15 -5.06 5.56 9.40
CA ASP A 15 -4.65 5.10 10.72
C ASP A 15 -3.46 5.92 11.27
N LEU A 16 -3.25 5.89 12.58
CA LEU A 16 -2.20 6.67 13.24
C LEU A 16 -0.79 6.32 12.73
N THR A 17 -0.52 5.04 12.44
CA THR A 17 0.77 4.59 11.91
C THR A 17 1.02 5.21 10.55
N THR A 18 0.04 5.17 9.65
CA THR A 18 0.16 5.79 8.32
C THR A 18 0.33 7.31 8.41
N ARG A 19 -0.42 7.99 9.28
CA ARG A 19 -0.25 9.44 9.49
C ARG A 19 1.17 9.79 9.94
N VAL A 20 1.70 9.04 10.91
CA VAL A 20 3.08 9.23 11.40
C VAL A 20 4.10 8.95 10.29
N ARG A 21 3.91 7.86 9.53
CA ARG A 21 4.80 7.52 8.40
C ARG A 21 4.83 8.62 7.34
N ARG A 22 3.68 9.15 6.93
CA ARG A 22 3.57 10.28 5.99
C ARG A 22 4.27 11.55 6.51
N ARG A 23 4.30 11.76 7.83
CA ARG A 23 4.97 12.90 8.48
C ARG A 23 6.50 12.72 8.55
N VAL A 24 6.97 11.52 8.86
CA VAL A 24 8.37 11.25 9.25
C VAL A 24 9.22 10.74 8.09
N LEU A 25 8.71 9.78 7.32
CA LEU A 25 9.50 9.06 6.32
C LEU A 25 10.04 9.95 5.19
N PRO A 26 9.36 11.01 4.72
CA PRO A 26 9.95 11.93 3.73
C PRO A 26 11.20 12.66 4.24
N THR A 27 11.22 13.06 5.52
CA THR A 27 12.41 13.68 6.11
C THR A 27 13.52 12.65 6.31
N LEU A 28 13.17 11.45 6.78
CA LEU A 28 14.14 10.36 6.91
C LEU A 28 14.74 9.97 5.55
N HIS A 29 13.95 9.98 4.48
CA HIS A 29 14.42 9.69 3.13
C HIS A 29 15.48 10.69 2.68
N ARG A 30 15.26 12.00 2.84
CA ARG A 30 16.25 13.04 2.51
C ARG A 30 17.58 12.90 3.25
N ILE A 31 17.57 12.32 4.45
CA ILE A 31 18.78 12.03 5.22
C ILE A 31 19.50 10.78 4.71
N LYS A 32 18.74 9.74 4.32
CA LYS A 32 19.28 8.44 3.87
C LYS A 32 19.72 8.42 2.42
N GLU A 33 19.06 9.18 1.55
CA GLU A 33 19.28 9.20 0.11
C GLU A 33 20.74 9.50 -0.28
N PRO A 34 21.43 10.49 0.32
CA PRO A 34 22.86 10.73 0.04
C PRO A 34 23.78 9.57 0.41
N LEU A 35 23.32 8.65 1.27
CA LEU A 35 24.05 7.46 1.71
C LEU A 35 23.66 6.20 0.92
N GLY A 36 22.87 6.36 -0.15
CA GLY A 36 22.35 5.25 -0.96
C GLY A 36 21.16 4.50 -0.35
N GLY A 37 20.60 5.00 0.76
CA GLY A 37 19.42 4.42 1.40
C GLY A 37 18.13 5.14 1.03
N PHE A 38 17.00 4.48 1.19
CA PHE A 38 15.68 5.06 0.98
C PHE A 38 14.69 4.76 2.11
N ALA A 39 13.64 5.57 2.18
CA ALA A 39 12.51 5.43 3.09
C ALA A 39 11.18 5.83 2.41
N THR A 40 11.25 6.51 1.28
CA THR A 40 10.15 6.68 0.32
C THR A 40 10.58 6.09 -1.01
N CYS A 41 9.64 5.64 -1.83
CA CYS A 41 9.90 5.24 -3.22
C CYS A 41 8.68 5.48 -4.09
N THR A 42 8.90 5.69 -5.39
CA THR A 42 7.80 5.84 -6.36
C THR A 42 7.09 4.51 -6.55
N GLN A 43 5.76 4.54 -6.57
CA GLN A 43 4.89 3.41 -6.86
C GLN A 43 5.06 3.01 -8.32
N HIS A 44 5.32 1.73 -8.59
CA HIS A 44 5.51 1.29 -9.97
C HIS A 44 4.16 0.94 -10.62
N PRO A 45 3.90 1.36 -11.88
CA PRO A 45 2.60 1.15 -12.54
C PRO A 45 2.27 -0.33 -12.77
N SER A 46 3.28 -1.20 -12.98
CA SER A 46 3.04 -2.64 -13.12
C SER A 46 2.55 -3.33 -11.84
N GLU A 47 2.60 -2.66 -10.69
CA GLU A 47 2.00 -3.17 -9.45
C GLU A 47 0.48 -2.92 -9.41
N TYR A 48 -0.11 -2.22 -10.38
CA TYR A 48 -1.51 -1.81 -10.33
C TYR A 48 -2.47 -3.02 -10.42
N VAL A 49 -3.25 -3.20 -9.35
CA VAL A 49 -4.27 -4.25 -9.23
C VAL A 49 -5.57 -3.76 -9.87
N GLY A 50 -5.99 -2.55 -9.53
CA GLY A 50 -7.23 -1.96 -9.98
C GLY A 50 -7.74 -0.89 -9.03
N THR A 51 -8.84 -0.25 -9.43
CA THR A 51 -9.57 0.72 -8.61
C THR A 51 -10.82 0.07 -8.03
N ILE A 52 -11.04 0.27 -6.73
CA ILE A 52 -12.19 -0.21 -5.96
C ILE A 52 -13.04 1.00 -5.57
N ASP A 53 -14.36 0.87 -5.71
CA ASP A 53 -15.35 1.87 -5.30
C ASP A 53 -15.74 1.67 -3.82
N ARG A 54 -14.79 1.94 -2.92
CA ARG A 54 -14.93 1.83 -1.47
C ARG A 54 -14.14 2.93 -0.79
N ARG A 55 -14.53 3.31 0.43
CA ARG A 55 -13.70 4.21 1.25
C ARG A 55 -12.63 3.43 2.00
N LEU A 56 -11.55 4.10 2.41
CA LEU A 56 -10.44 3.44 3.10
C LEU A 56 -10.89 2.75 4.39
N ARG A 57 -11.79 3.40 5.12
CA ARG A 57 -12.34 2.86 6.38
C ARG A 57 -13.17 1.59 6.20
N GLU A 58 -13.71 1.36 5.01
CA GLU A 58 -14.51 0.18 4.65
C GLU A 58 -13.60 -0.95 4.14
N PHE A 59 -12.63 -0.61 3.30
CA PHE A 59 -11.72 -1.60 2.71
C PHE A 59 -10.70 -2.17 3.70
N ARG A 60 -10.31 -1.41 4.73
CA ARG A 60 -9.34 -1.89 5.72
C ARG A 60 -9.81 -3.13 6.50
N PRO A 61 -11.03 -3.17 7.08
CA PRO A 61 -11.57 -4.39 7.67
C PRO A 61 -11.60 -5.57 6.70
N GLU A 62 -11.97 -5.33 5.43
CA GLU A 62 -11.98 -6.38 4.40
C GLU A 62 -10.58 -6.97 4.16
N LEU A 63 -9.52 -6.13 4.18
CA LEU A 63 -8.13 -6.62 4.14
C LEU A 63 -7.80 -7.53 5.33
N GLU A 64 -8.24 -7.16 6.53
CA GLU A 64 -8.04 -7.99 7.73
C GLU A 64 -8.78 -9.34 7.61
N ASP A 65 -10.01 -9.34 7.11
CA ASP A 65 -10.78 -10.56 6.81
C ASP A 65 -10.10 -11.43 5.73
N MET A 66 -9.45 -10.81 4.74
CA MET A 66 -8.61 -11.46 3.74
C MET A 66 -7.24 -11.95 4.29
N SER A 67 -7.05 -11.88 5.62
CA SER A 67 -5.84 -12.25 6.35
C SER A 67 -4.61 -11.38 6.05
N PHE A 68 -4.83 -10.12 5.68
CA PHE A 68 -3.76 -9.13 5.64
C PHE A 68 -3.52 -8.51 7.00
N SER A 69 -2.28 -8.08 7.22
CA SER A 69 -1.85 -7.36 8.42
C SER A 69 -1.13 -6.08 8.01
N PRO A 70 -1.21 -4.97 8.76
CA PRO A 70 -0.44 -3.77 8.44
C PRO A 70 1.08 -4.03 8.41
N GLU A 71 1.78 -3.44 7.45
CA GLU A 71 3.23 -3.50 7.34
C GLU A 71 3.87 -2.14 7.67
N PRO A 72 4.36 -1.92 8.91
CA PRO A 72 4.91 -0.64 9.31
C PRO A 72 6.31 -0.36 8.75
N VAL A 73 7.04 -1.40 8.33
CA VAL A 73 8.47 -1.32 7.96
C VAL A 73 8.70 -0.97 6.48
N ALA A 74 7.66 -1.07 5.64
CA ALA A 74 7.75 -0.74 4.23
C ALA A 74 8.12 0.74 4.00
N SER A 75 8.82 1.02 2.90
CA SER A 75 9.00 2.39 2.43
C SER A 75 7.64 3.05 2.13
N LEU A 76 7.52 4.35 2.39
CA LEU A 76 6.31 5.09 2.03
C LEU A 76 6.24 5.22 0.51
N LYS A 77 5.18 4.70 -0.08
CA LYS A 77 4.98 4.75 -1.53
C LYS A 77 4.43 6.11 -1.95
N VAL A 78 4.95 6.64 -3.05
CA VAL A 78 4.53 7.90 -3.67
C VAL A 78 3.94 7.58 -5.03
N HIS A 79 2.67 7.93 -5.24
CA HIS A 79 2.01 7.81 -6.52
C HIS A 79 2.64 8.76 -7.56
N GLU A 80 2.44 8.50 -8.85
CA GLU A 80 3.02 9.34 -9.92
C GLU A 80 2.54 10.81 -9.89
N ASP A 81 1.34 11.05 -9.36
CA ASP A 81 0.76 12.38 -9.16
C ASP A 81 1.20 13.05 -7.83
N GLY A 82 2.08 12.40 -7.06
CA GLY A 82 2.62 12.89 -5.81
C GLY A 82 1.81 12.54 -4.55
N ARG A 83 0.66 11.85 -4.66
CA ARG A 83 -0.07 11.34 -3.49
C ARG A 83 0.78 10.34 -2.71
N PHE A 84 0.69 10.36 -1.38
CA PHE A 84 1.28 9.31 -0.55
C PHE A 84 0.34 8.13 -0.37
N SER A 85 0.88 6.93 -0.20
CA SER A 85 0.07 5.75 0.13
C SER A 85 -0.74 5.96 1.40
N ALA A 86 -2.00 5.53 1.37
CA ALA A 86 -2.96 5.55 2.46
C ALA A 86 -2.84 4.34 3.40
N GLY A 87 -1.99 3.39 3.06
CA GLY A 87 -1.53 2.34 3.94
C GLY A 87 -0.74 1.28 3.18
N SER A 88 -0.19 0.33 3.93
CA SER A 88 0.59 -0.79 3.42
C SER A 88 0.29 -2.02 4.27
N TRP A 89 0.00 -3.14 3.61
CA TRP A 89 -0.44 -4.39 4.22
C TRP A 89 0.25 -5.58 3.58
N VAL A 90 0.36 -6.65 4.35
CA VAL A 90 1.01 -7.89 3.95
C VAL A 90 0.18 -9.09 4.32
N ARG A 91 0.16 -10.06 3.41
CA ARG A 91 -0.40 -11.39 3.63
C ARG A 91 0.67 -12.44 3.44
N ARG A 92 0.75 -13.38 4.39
CA ARG A 92 1.72 -14.48 4.41
C ARG A 92 1.01 -15.79 4.76
N GLN A 93 1.56 -16.91 4.30
CA GLN A 93 1.06 -18.23 4.67
C GLN A 93 1.37 -18.59 6.14
N SER A 94 2.46 -18.06 6.68
CA SER A 94 2.86 -18.18 8.07
C SER A 94 3.76 -16.99 8.45
N PRO A 95 3.97 -16.69 9.75
CA PRO A 95 4.77 -15.54 10.18
C PRO A 95 6.20 -15.53 9.61
N LEU A 96 6.82 -16.70 9.47
CA LEU A 96 8.18 -16.88 8.96
C LEU A 96 8.19 -17.50 7.54
N ALA A 97 7.15 -17.28 6.74
CA ALA A 97 7.21 -17.62 5.32
C ALA A 97 8.30 -16.79 4.61
N ASP A 98 8.98 -17.37 3.63
CA ASP A 98 10.01 -16.67 2.85
C ASP A 98 9.42 -15.50 2.05
N TRP A 99 8.17 -15.63 1.61
CA TRP A 99 7.51 -14.70 0.71
C TRP A 99 6.27 -14.07 1.35
N GLN A 100 5.99 -12.84 0.94
CA GLN A 100 4.78 -12.11 1.29
C GLN A 100 4.13 -11.52 0.03
N LEU A 101 2.82 -11.38 0.06
CA LEU A 101 2.10 -10.49 -0.83
C LEU A 101 1.98 -9.15 -0.13
N HIS A 102 2.55 -8.10 -0.72
CA HIS A 102 2.47 -6.74 -0.21
C HIS A 102 1.47 -5.96 -1.05
N VAL A 103 0.57 -5.26 -0.37
CA VAL A 103 -0.46 -4.40 -0.93
C VAL A 103 -0.27 -2.98 -0.42
N THR A 104 -0.28 -2.03 -1.34
CA THR A 104 -0.31 -0.60 -1.06
C THR A 104 -1.62 -0.03 -1.60
N VAL A 105 -2.24 0.89 -0.85
CA VAL A 105 -3.48 1.56 -1.26
C VAL A 105 -3.25 3.06 -1.35
N PHE A 106 -3.84 3.70 -2.35
CA PHE A 106 -3.95 5.16 -2.47
C PHE A 106 -5.42 5.55 -2.47
N GLN A 107 -5.75 6.66 -1.80
CA GLN A 107 -7.08 7.25 -1.88
C GLN A 107 -7.16 8.09 -3.16
N ASP A 108 -8.09 7.77 -4.04
CA ASP A 108 -8.47 8.59 -5.18
C ASP A 108 -9.82 9.24 -4.87
N GLY A 109 -9.79 10.51 -4.48
CA GLY A 109 -10.95 11.17 -3.89
C GLY A 109 -11.42 10.54 -2.58
N HIS A 110 -12.72 10.68 -2.28
CA HIS A 110 -13.31 10.23 -1.01
C HIS A 110 -13.93 8.82 -1.09
N GLU A 111 -14.23 8.33 -2.30
CA GLU A 111 -15.04 7.12 -2.48
C GLU A 111 -14.32 6.01 -3.25
N THR A 112 -13.11 6.27 -3.75
CA THR A 112 -12.37 5.28 -4.52
C THR A 112 -10.96 5.06 -4.00
N LEU A 113 -10.48 3.83 -4.17
CA LEU A 113 -9.15 3.41 -3.77
C LEU A 113 -8.45 2.78 -4.97
N GLU A 114 -7.21 3.19 -5.21
CA GLU A 114 -6.31 2.50 -6.12
C GLU A 114 -5.48 1.51 -5.32
N VAL A 115 -5.49 0.25 -5.77
CA VAL A 115 -4.80 -0.85 -5.11
C VAL A 115 -3.60 -1.26 -5.96
N PHE A 116 -2.46 -1.41 -5.31
CA PHE A 116 -1.22 -1.89 -5.91
C PHE A 116 -0.71 -3.09 -5.12
N ALA A 117 -0.10 -4.05 -5.80
CA ALA A 117 0.44 -5.24 -5.16
C ALA A 117 1.67 -5.77 -5.88
N HIS A 118 2.53 -6.40 -5.10
CA HIS A 118 3.65 -7.21 -5.59
C HIS A 118 3.94 -8.33 -4.61
N ARG A 119 4.59 -9.38 -5.11
CA ARG A 119 5.16 -10.45 -4.29
C ARG A 119 6.63 -10.11 -4.02
N GLU A 120 7.05 -10.30 -2.78
CA GLU A 120 8.42 -9.99 -2.34
C GLU A 120 8.85 -10.90 -1.18
N TYR A 121 10.12 -10.85 -0.83
CA TYR A 121 10.60 -11.51 0.37
C TYR A 121 9.97 -10.91 1.63
N SER A 122 9.69 -11.77 2.60
CA SER A 122 9.14 -11.37 3.89
C SER A 122 10.15 -10.58 4.70
N TRP A 123 9.83 -9.35 5.10
CA TRP A 123 10.73 -8.55 5.94
C TRP A 123 11.02 -9.18 7.31
N LEU A 124 10.11 -10.03 7.82
CA LEU A 124 10.30 -10.73 9.09
C LEU A 124 11.40 -11.79 9.02
N ARG A 125 11.59 -12.43 7.86
CA ARG A 125 12.56 -13.52 7.67
C ARG A 125 13.79 -13.08 6.90
N HIS A 126 13.60 -12.21 5.91
CA HIS A 126 14.64 -11.75 4.98
C HIS A 126 14.62 -10.21 4.88
N PRO A 127 14.85 -9.47 5.98
CA PRO A 127 14.73 -8.01 6.01
C PRO A 127 15.64 -7.31 5.00
N TYR A 128 16.85 -7.81 4.77
CA TYR A 128 17.77 -7.23 3.79
C TYR A 128 17.28 -7.43 2.36
N LYS A 129 16.86 -8.66 2.00
CA LYS A 129 16.34 -8.98 0.66
C LYS A 129 15.07 -8.17 0.35
N HIS A 130 14.19 -8.04 1.33
CA HIS A 130 13.03 -7.16 1.26
C HIS A 130 13.46 -5.70 1.02
N TYR A 131 14.40 -5.19 1.81
CA TYR A 131 14.86 -3.80 1.69
C TYR A 131 15.45 -3.48 0.32
N VAL A 132 16.22 -4.39 -0.29
CA VAL A 132 16.82 -4.17 -1.61
C VAL A 132 15.90 -4.54 -2.78
N GLY A 133 14.68 -5.02 -2.50
CA GLY A 133 13.72 -5.43 -3.54
C GLY A 133 14.13 -6.69 -4.30
N GLU A 134 14.91 -7.59 -3.70
CA GLU A 134 15.26 -8.87 -4.33
C GLU A 134 13.98 -9.69 -4.57
N GLY A 135 13.83 -10.30 -5.76
CA GLY A 135 12.69 -11.16 -6.05
C GLY A 135 11.34 -10.42 -6.10
N TRP A 136 11.37 -9.10 -6.31
CA TRP A 136 10.19 -8.26 -6.50
C TRP A 136 9.45 -8.64 -7.78
N ASP A 137 8.25 -9.21 -7.63
CA ASP A 137 7.45 -9.79 -8.70
C ASP A 137 6.06 -9.13 -8.71
N THR A 138 5.88 -8.19 -9.63
CA THR A 138 4.65 -7.41 -9.78
C THR A 138 3.54 -8.22 -10.43
N THR A 139 3.85 -9.03 -11.44
CA THR A 139 2.87 -9.87 -12.14
C THR A 139 2.21 -10.85 -11.19
N ALA A 140 2.99 -11.67 -10.47
CA ALA A 140 2.44 -12.65 -9.54
C ALA A 140 1.70 -11.97 -8.37
N GLY A 141 2.18 -10.80 -7.93
CA GLY A 141 1.51 -10.03 -6.89
C GLY A 141 0.14 -9.49 -7.32
N VAL A 142 0.07 -8.88 -8.50
CA VAL A 142 -1.18 -8.36 -9.08
C VAL A 142 -2.18 -9.49 -9.30
N GLU A 143 -1.78 -10.56 -9.97
CA GLU A 143 -2.64 -11.72 -10.22
C GLU A 143 -3.17 -12.31 -8.91
N ARG A 144 -2.29 -12.46 -7.91
CA ARG A 144 -2.71 -13.02 -6.63
C ARG A 144 -3.66 -12.10 -5.88
N MET A 145 -3.42 -10.79 -5.88
CA MET A 145 -4.31 -9.84 -5.22
C MET A 145 -5.69 -9.78 -5.90
N ARG A 146 -5.74 -9.78 -7.24
CA ARG A 146 -6.99 -9.87 -8.00
C ARG A 146 -7.78 -11.13 -7.66
N SER A 147 -7.11 -12.28 -7.63
CA SER A 147 -7.73 -13.55 -7.21
C SER A 147 -8.32 -13.44 -5.80
N ILE A 148 -7.57 -12.90 -4.82
CA ILE A 148 -8.07 -12.76 -3.45
C ILE A 148 -9.30 -11.84 -3.38
N LEU A 149 -9.28 -10.70 -4.08
CA LEU A 149 -10.41 -9.77 -4.16
C LEU A 149 -11.65 -10.46 -4.75
N SER A 150 -11.49 -11.16 -5.89
CA SER A 150 -12.59 -11.89 -6.53
C SER A 150 -13.14 -13.01 -5.66
N ASP A 151 -12.28 -13.77 -4.97
CA ASP A 151 -12.68 -14.84 -4.05
C ASP A 151 -13.51 -14.32 -2.87
N HIS A 152 -13.33 -13.05 -2.48
CA HIS A 152 -14.08 -12.38 -1.41
C HIS A 152 -15.21 -11.48 -1.93
N GLY A 153 -15.51 -11.51 -3.23
CA GLY A 153 -16.58 -10.73 -3.84
C GLY A 153 -16.31 -9.23 -3.91
N VAL A 154 -15.06 -8.80 -3.75
CA VAL A 154 -14.68 -7.39 -3.88
C VAL A 154 -14.54 -7.05 -5.37
N THR A 155 -15.38 -6.14 -5.84
CA THR A 155 -15.37 -5.68 -7.24
C THR A 155 -14.30 -4.62 -7.44
N PHE A 156 -13.52 -4.75 -8.52
CA PHE A 156 -12.52 -3.78 -8.93
C PHE A 156 -12.56 -3.58 -10.46
N SER A 157 -12.07 -2.44 -10.92
CA SER A 157 -11.90 -2.13 -12.35
C SER A 157 -10.42 -1.96 -12.68
N VAL A 158 -10.03 -2.39 -13.88
CA VAL A 158 -8.69 -2.15 -14.43
C VAL A 158 -8.88 -1.16 -15.57
N ARG A 159 -8.25 0.01 -15.47
CA ARG A 159 -8.26 1.05 -16.50
C ARG A 159 -6.87 1.24 -17.06
#